data_AF-A0A945I8U1-F1
#
_entry.id   AF-A0A945I8U1-F1
#
_cell.length_a   1.000
_cell.length_b   1.000
_cell.length_c   1.000
_cell.angle_alpha   90.00
_cell.angle_beta   90.00
_cell.angle_gamma   90.00
#
_symmetry.space_group_name_H-M   'P 1'
#
loop_
_entity.id
_entity.type
_entity.pdbx_description
1 polymer ?
#
loop_
_entity_poly.entity_id
_entity_poly.type
_entity_poly.pdbx_seq_one_letter_code
_entity_poly.pdbx_strand_id
1 'polypeptide(L)'
;MADKDDVKEGKDFHVDVPQVNQPFFLKGSGQLDWGMQNRLGRIFNPESGRTVMLAFDHGYFQGPTTGIERLDINIAPLIPYADVLMCTRGALRSVIPAATNKPVVLRCSAGQSILTELSNELVAVDIEDTIRLNAAAMAAQVYIGAEFEHKSIANVVKLIDTGTRYGIPTLAMDLCSNSA
;
A
#
# COMPACT_ATOMS: atom_id res chain seq x y z
N MET A 1 -6.58 -12.73 -62.28
CA MET A 1 -6.69 -12.99 -60.84
C MET A 1 -6.25 -11.72 -60.14
N ALA A 2 -7.15 -11.11 -59.38
CA ALA A 2 -6.89 -9.85 -58.70
C ALA A 2 -5.68 -9.98 -57.75
N ASP A 3 -4.83 -8.96 -57.81
CA ASP A 3 -3.77 -8.56 -56.91
C ASP A 3 -3.57 -9.47 -55.69
N LYS A 4 -2.58 -10.37 -55.79
CA LYS A 4 -2.00 -11.05 -54.62
C LYS A 4 -0.75 -10.34 -54.08
N ASP A 5 -0.25 -9.34 -54.80
CA ASP A 5 0.96 -8.62 -54.44
C ASP A 5 0.68 -7.36 -53.58
N ASP A 6 -0.52 -6.78 -53.64
CA ASP A 6 -0.90 -5.56 -52.88
C ASP A 6 -1.33 -5.80 -51.41
N VAL A 7 -1.40 -7.05 -50.93
CA VAL A 7 -1.89 -7.34 -49.57
C VAL A 7 -0.76 -7.40 -48.52
N LYS A 8 0.50 -7.14 -48.91
CA LYS A 8 1.66 -7.25 -48.00
C LYS A 8 2.16 -5.94 -47.40
N GLU A 9 1.76 -4.77 -47.90
CA GLU A 9 2.40 -3.48 -47.54
C GLU A 9 1.72 -2.70 -46.40
N GLY A 10 0.78 -3.29 -45.66
CA GLY A 10 0.04 -2.59 -44.59
C GLY A 10 0.59 -2.75 -43.16
N LYS A 11 1.67 -3.50 -42.95
CA LYS A 11 2.16 -3.83 -41.60
C LYS A 11 3.64 -3.52 -41.44
N ASP A 12 3.94 -2.63 -40.51
CA ASP A 12 5.30 -2.36 -40.03
C ASP A 12 5.49 -3.04 -38.67
N PHE A 13 6.41 -4.00 -38.61
CA PHE A 13 6.76 -4.73 -37.39
C PHE A 13 8.02 -4.18 -36.71
N HIS A 14 8.63 -3.13 -37.27
CA HIS A 14 9.87 -2.53 -36.78
C HIS A 14 11.00 -3.57 -36.56
N VAL A 15 11.22 -4.45 -37.54
CA VAL A 15 12.18 -5.58 -37.45
C VAL A 15 13.63 -5.14 -37.17
N ASP A 16 13.96 -3.88 -37.46
CA ASP A 16 15.27 -3.28 -37.21
C ASP A 16 15.42 -2.72 -35.78
N VAL A 17 14.34 -2.71 -34.99
CA VAL A 17 14.32 -2.21 -33.61
C VAL A 17 14.10 -3.39 -32.65
N PRO A 18 15.14 -3.88 -31.97
CA PRO A 18 14.97 -4.95 -30.99
C PRO A 18 14.13 -4.47 -29.80
N GLN A 19 13.22 -5.31 -29.32
CA GLN A 19 12.53 -5.06 -28.06
C GLN A 19 13.55 -5.08 -26.90
N VAL A 20 13.47 -4.09 -26.03
CA VAL A 20 14.32 -3.97 -24.83
C VAL A 20 13.48 -4.00 -23.57
N ASN A 21 13.95 -4.74 -22.56
CA ASN A 21 13.34 -4.70 -21.23
C ASN A 21 13.76 -3.44 -20.50
N GLN A 22 12.80 -2.79 -19.84
CA GLN A 22 13.07 -1.62 -19.01
C GLN A 22 13.23 -2.05 -17.55
N PRO A 23 14.34 -1.71 -16.87
CA PRO A 23 14.49 -1.98 -15.45
C PRO A 23 13.42 -1.28 -14.62
N PHE A 24 12.92 -1.94 -13.57
CA PHE A 24 12.03 -1.28 -12.62
C PHE A 24 12.81 -0.30 -11.73
N PHE A 25 12.32 0.92 -11.58
CA PHE A 25 13.06 2.05 -10.99
C PHE A 25 13.26 1.95 -9.47
N LEU A 26 12.41 1.19 -8.77
CA LEU A 26 12.35 1.22 -7.30
C LEU A 26 13.39 0.29 -6.66
N LYS A 27 14.13 0.83 -5.68
CA LYS A 27 15.17 0.11 -4.91
C LYS A 27 14.66 -1.23 -4.39
N GLY A 28 15.42 -2.29 -4.63
CA GLY A 28 15.15 -3.64 -4.12
C GLY A 28 13.92 -4.33 -4.73
N SER A 29 13.25 -3.72 -5.71
CA SER A 29 11.96 -4.19 -6.24
C SER A 29 12.05 -4.74 -7.67
N GLY A 30 13.25 -4.85 -8.24
CA GLY A 30 13.46 -5.22 -9.65
C GLY A 30 13.20 -6.68 -10.01
N GLN A 31 12.94 -7.55 -9.04
CA GLN A 31 12.66 -8.98 -9.23
C GLN A 31 11.26 -9.38 -8.73
N LEU A 32 10.42 -8.40 -8.43
CA LEU A 32 9.02 -8.65 -8.05
C LEU A 32 8.18 -8.89 -9.30
N ASP A 33 7.08 -9.65 -9.15
CA ASP A 33 6.11 -9.81 -10.23
C ASP A 33 5.48 -8.47 -10.63
N TRP A 34 5.02 -8.38 -11.88
CA TRP A 34 4.43 -7.18 -12.47
C TRP A 34 3.34 -6.56 -11.60
N GLY A 35 2.46 -7.37 -11.00
CA GLY A 35 1.35 -6.86 -10.17
C GLY A 35 1.83 -6.14 -8.92
N MET A 36 2.92 -6.62 -8.31
CA MET A 36 3.51 -5.98 -7.14
C MET A 36 4.30 -4.73 -7.52
N GLN A 37 5.05 -4.77 -8.62
CA GLN A 37 5.72 -3.60 -9.19
C GLN A 37 4.71 -2.49 -9.54
N ASN A 38 3.57 -2.83 -10.14
CA ASN A 38 2.51 -1.88 -10.45
C ASN A 38 1.96 -1.18 -9.20
N ARG A 39 1.67 -1.94 -8.14
CA ARG A 39 1.20 -1.36 -6.87
C ARG A 39 2.24 -0.43 -6.23
N LEU A 40 3.51 -0.84 -6.24
CA LEU A 40 4.61 0.00 -5.77
C LEU A 40 4.79 1.27 -6.61
N GLY A 41 4.63 1.18 -7.94
CA GLY A 41 4.67 2.33 -8.85
C GLY A 41 3.50 3.31 -8.68
N ARG A 42 2.41 2.91 -8.01
CA ARG A 42 1.35 3.83 -7.57
C ARG A 42 1.75 4.57 -6.29
N ILE A 43 2.48 3.92 -5.38
CA ILE A 43 2.91 4.50 -4.11
C ILE A 43 4.09 5.47 -4.34
N PHE A 44 5.11 5.01 -5.06
CA PHE A 44 6.33 5.77 -5.34
C PHE A 44 6.28 6.34 -6.74
N ASN A 45 6.45 7.65 -6.87
CA ASN A 45 6.49 8.33 -8.14
C ASN A 45 7.68 7.79 -9.00
N PRO A 46 7.44 7.29 -10.23
CA PRO A 46 8.49 6.66 -11.05
C PRO A 46 9.66 7.57 -11.46
N GLU A 47 9.45 8.89 -11.51
CA GLU A 47 10.49 9.85 -11.90
C GLU A 47 11.40 10.18 -10.71
N SER A 48 10.81 10.42 -9.54
CA SER A 48 11.55 10.82 -8.33
C SER A 48 11.96 9.66 -7.43
N GLY A 49 11.33 8.50 -7.57
CA GLY A 49 11.48 7.34 -6.69
C GLY A 49 10.95 7.55 -5.26
N ARG A 50 10.14 8.59 -5.02
CA ARG A 50 9.70 9.05 -3.69
C ARG A 50 8.18 9.12 -3.58
N THR A 51 7.69 9.32 -2.35
CA THR A 51 6.26 9.42 -2.04
C THR A 51 6.02 10.41 -0.91
N VAL A 52 4.89 11.13 -0.97
CA VAL A 52 4.30 11.87 0.14
C VAL A 52 3.04 11.14 0.59
N MET A 53 3.15 10.41 1.69
CA MET A 53 2.06 9.62 2.27
C MET A 53 1.33 10.41 3.34
N LEU A 54 0.01 10.57 3.19
CA LEU A 54 -0.85 11.19 4.19
C LEU A 54 -1.44 10.09 5.09
N ALA A 55 -0.93 9.98 6.31
CA ALA A 55 -1.40 9.01 7.30
C ALA A 55 -2.42 9.62 8.28
N PHE A 56 -3.55 8.95 8.44
CA PHE A 56 -4.62 9.34 9.38
C PHE A 56 -5.30 8.10 10.00
N ASP A 57 -4.54 7.02 10.16
CA ASP A 57 -4.99 5.77 10.76
C ASP A 57 -4.97 5.80 12.30
N HIS A 58 -4.30 6.78 12.94
CA HIS A 58 -4.08 6.92 14.40
C HIS A 58 -5.24 6.50 15.31
N GLY A 59 -6.48 6.80 14.90
CA GLY A 59 -7.67 6.46 15.68
C GLY A 59 -7.89 4.96 15.89
N TYR A 60 -7.18 4.09 15.17
CA TYR A 60 -7.27 2.64 15.33
C TYR A 60 -6.98 2.13 16.76
N PHE A 61 -6.18 2.87 17.53
CA PHE A 61 -5.94 2.59 18.96
C PHE A 61 -6.10 3.82 19.88
N GLN A 62 -6.08 5.04 19.33
CA GLN A 62 -6.19 6.30 20.09
C GLN A 62 -7.61 6.87 20.17
N GLY A 63 -8.55 6.41 19.34
CA GLY A 63 -9.83 7.08 19.18
C GLY A 63 -9.72 8.44 18.46
N PRO A 64 -10.60 9.41 18.72
CA PRO A 64 -10.60 10.71 18.03
C PRO A 64 -9.46 11.61 18.56
N THR A 65 -8.24 11.38 18.10
CA THR A 65 -7.09 12.24 18.43
C THR A 65 -7.18 13.60 17.72
N THR A 66 -6.44 14.58 18.23
CA THR A 66 -6.48 15.97 17.77
C THR A 66 -6.26 16.06 16.25
N GLY A 67 -7.17 16.74 15.56
CA GLY A 67 -7.12 16.97 14.11
C GLY A 67 -7.85 15.92 13.26
N ILE A 68 -8.11 14.72 13.79
CA ILE A 68 -8.85 13.65 13.07
C ILE A 68 -10.24 13.35 13.66
N GLU A 69 -10.79 14.26 14.48
CA GLU A 69 -12.13 14.14 15.04
C GLU A 69 -13.20 14.12 13.94
N ARG A 70 -12.94 14.82 12.83
CA ARG A 70 -13.77 14.90 11.64
C ARG A 70 -12.94 14.72 10.37
N LEU A 71 -12.62 13.47 10.04
CA LEU A 71 -11.88 13.11 8.83
C LEU A 71 -12.51 13.68 7.54
N ASP A 72 -13.83 13.69 7.47
CA ASP A 72 -14.60 14.21 6.34
C ASP A 72 -14.42 15.72 6.12
N ILE A 73 -14.11 16.48 7.18
CA ILE A 73 -13.89 17.93 7.12
C ILE A 73 -12.40 18.25 7.06
N ASN A 74 -11.61 17.67 7.95
CA ASN A 74 -10.22 18.09 8.18
C ASN A 74 -9.23 17.38 7.25
N ILE A 75 -9.54 16.14 6.85
CA ILE A 75 -8.62 15.32 6.04
C ILE A 75 -9.00 15.34 4.56
N ALA A 76 -10.30 15.33 4.23
CA ALA A 76 -10.76 15.32 2.84
C ALA A 76 -10.13 16.42 1.95
N PRO A 77 -9.96 17.67 2.41
CA PRO A 77 -9.32 18.72 1.61
C PRO A 77 -7.83 18.51 1.35
N LEU A 78 -7.15 17.68 2.16
CA LEU A 78 -5.72 17.41 2.05
C LEU A 78 -5.40 16.31 1.01
N ILE A 79 -6.38 15.44 0.73
CA ILE A 79 -6.24 14.29 -0.17
C ILE A 79 -5.62 14.65 -1.54
N PRO A 80 -6.00 15.74 -2.23
CA PRO A 80 -5.43 16.07 -3.54
C PRO A 80 -3.91 16.24 -3.52
N TYR A 81 -3.35 16.71 -2.39
CA TYR A 81 -1.94 17.03 -2.22
C TYR A 81 -1.07 15.84 -1.79
N ALA A 82 -1.67 14.69 -1.47
CA ALA A 82 -0.95 13.48 -1.12
C ALA A 82 -0.73 12.58 -2.34
N ASP A 83 0.38 11.85 -2.39
CA ASP A 83 0.59 10.81 -3.41
C ASP A 83 -0.24 9.57 -3.07
N VAL A 84 -0.31 9.22 -1.79
CA VAL A 84 -0.92 8.00 -1.26
C VAL A 84 -1.57 8.27 0.10
N LEU A 85 -2.70 7.62 0.35
CA LEU A 85 -3.41 7.69 1.64
C LEU A 85 -3.07 6.47 2.50
N MET A 86 -2.89 6.67 3.80
CA MET A 86 -2.77 5.58 4.76
C MET A 86 -3.85 5.68 5.84
N CYS A 87 -4.71 4.67 5.92
CA CYS A 87 -5.89 4.70 6.79
C CYS A 87 -6.39 3.30 7.17
N THR A 88 -7.38 3.24 8.05
CA THR A 88 -8.09 2.00 8.37
C THR A 88 -9.17 1.71 7.32
N ARG A 89 -9.53 0.43 7.16
CA ARG A 89 -10.66 0.04 6.29
C ARG A 89 -11.99 0.69 6.70
N GLY A 90 -12.16 1.00 7.99
CA GLY A 90 -13.36 1.67 8.50
C GLY A 90 -13.46 3.09 7.97
N ALA A 91 -12.41 3.90 8.20
CA ALA A 91 -12.33 5.27 7.71
C ALA A 91 -12.44 5.33 6.18
N LEU A 92 -11.74 4.44 5.48
CA LEU A 92 -11.79 4.36 4.01
C LEU A 92 -13.22 4.17 3.49
N ARG A 93 -13.99 3.23 4.07
CA ARG A 93 -15.35 2.92 3.62
C ARG A 93 -16.37 3.98 4.03
N SER A 94 -16.16 4.64 5.18
CA SER A 94 -17.19 5.51 5.76
C SER A 94 -17.13 6.96 5.28
N VAL A 95 -15.93 7.51 5.07
CA VAL A 95 -15.75 8.97 4.89
C VAL A 95 -14.82 9.36 3.75
N ILE A 96 -14.05 8.43 3.18
CA ILE A 96 -13.23 8.71 2.01
C ILE A 96 -14.05 8.41 0.75
N PRO A 97 -14.35 9.40 -0.11
CA PRO A 97 -15.14 9.16 -1.31
C PRO A 97 -14.46 8.15 -2.24
N ALA A 98 -15.20 7.16 -2.76
CA ALA A 98 -14.65 6.19 -3.71
C ALA A 98 -14.17 6.84 -5.03
N ALA A 99 -14.64 8.05 -5.34
CA ALA A 99 -14.16 8.86 -6.45
C ALA A 99 -12.72 9.40 -6.24
N THR A 100 -12.18 9.30 -5.02
CA THR A 100 -10.78 9.63 -4.74
C THR A 100 -9.85 8.69 -5.50
N ASN A 101 -9.22 9.20 -6.55
CA ASN A 101 -8.27 8.46 -7.36
C ASN A 101 -6.84 8.51 -6.78
N LYS A 102 -6.69 8.07 -5.52
CA LYS A 102 -5.39 7.94 -4.85
C LYS A 102 -5.18 6.48 -4.42
N PRO A 103 -3.95 5.94 -4.51
CA PRO A 103 -3.63 4.65 -3.92
C PRO A 103 -3.81 4.70 -2.39
N VAL A 104 -4.13 3.54 -1.81
CA VAL A 104 -4.36 3.40 -0.37
C VAL A 104 -3.46 2.32 0.22
N VAL A 105 -2.81 2.65 1.32
CA VAL A 105 -2.10 1.73 2.21
C VAL A 105 -3.02 1.46 3.41
N LEU A 106 -3.42 0.21 3.62
CA LEU A 106 -4.35 -0.14 4.69
C LEU A 106 -3.61 -0.49 5.98
N ARG A 107 -4.04 0.12 7.09
CA ARG A 107 -3.73 -0.37 8.45
C ARG A 107 -4.36 -1.74 8.62
N CYS A 108 -3.53 -2.77 8.64
CA CYS A 108 -3.90 -4.19 8.72
C CYS A 108 -3.58 -4.81 10.08
N SER A 109 -3.00 -4.07 11.02
CA SER A 109 -2.82 -4.47 12.43
C SER A 109 -3.67 -3.63 13.39
N ALA A 110 -4.13 -4.19 14.51
CA ALA A 110 -4.85 -3.51 15.60
C ALA A 110 -5.00 -4.47 16.80
N GLY A 111 -5.87 -4.15 17.76
CA GLY A 111 -6.22 -5.05 18.88
C GLY A 111 -5.82 -4.52 20.25
N GLN A 112 -5.09 -3.42 20.29
CA GLN A 112 -4.67 -2.68 21.46
C GLN A 112 -5.37 -1.32 21.54
N SER A 113 -5.19 -0.63 22.68
CA SER A 113 -5.57 0.77 22.87
C SER A 113 -4.50 1.49 23.69
N ILE A 114 -4.63 2.81 23.84
CA ILE A 114 -3.80 3.62 24.75
C ILE A 114 -3.91 3.22 26.24
N LEU A 115 -4.89 2.38 26.60
CA LEU A 115 -5.15 1.96 27.98
C LEU A 115 -4.54 0.58 28.31
N THR A 116 -3.89 -0.06 27.34
CA THR A 116 -3.33 -1.41 27.43
C THR A 116 -1.91 -1.44 26.87
N GLU A 117 -1.22 -2.57 26.99
CA GLU A 117 0.09 -2.74 26.39
C GLU A 117 0.05 -2.47 24.86
N LEU A 118 0.87 -1.51 24.42
CA LEU A 118 0.80 -0.95 23.07
C LEU A 118 1.29 -1.93 22.01
N SER A 119 2.21 -2.82 22.35
CA SER A 119 2.75 -3.81 21.41
C SER A 119 1.81 -5.00 21.15
N ASN A 120 0.72 -5.13 21.91
CA ASN A 120 -0.19 -6.29 21.87
C ASN A 120 -1.16 -6.28 20.67
N GLU A 121 -0.64 -6.16 19.45
CA GLU A 121 -1.45 -6.14 18.23
C GLU A 121 -1.70 -7.54 17.64
N LEU A 122 -2.69 -7.64 16.75
CA LEU A 122 -2.98 -8.77 15.88
C LEU A 122 -3.25 -8.27 14.44
N VAL A 123 -3.26 -9.18 13.47
CA VAL A 123 -3.73 -8.87 12.11
C VAL A 123 -5.24 -8.61 12.13
N ALA A 124 -5.63 -7.38 11.85
CA ALA A 124 -6.99 -6.86 11.97
C ALA A 124 -7.79 -6.87 10.65
N VAL A 125 -7.12 -7.06 9.51
CA VAL A 125 -7.73 -7.08 8.18
C VAL A 125 -7.27 -8.32 7.43
N ASP A 126 -8.21 -9.09 6.92
CA ASP A 126 -7.92 -10.25 6.08
C ASP A 126 -7.57 -9.82 4.65
N ILE A 127 -6.75 -10.62 3.97
CA ILE A 127 -6.23 -10.34 2.63
C ILE A 127 -7.36 -10.16 1.60
N GLU A 128 -8.45 -10.91 1.74
CA GLU A 128 -9.62 -10.79 0.86
C GLU A 128 -10.25 -9.39 0.92
N ASP A 129 -10.29 -8.78 2.10
CA ASP A 129 -10.86 -7.44 2.26
C ASP A 129 -9.88 -6.35 1.78
N THR A 130 -8.57 -6.58 1.94
CA THR A 130 -7.51 -5.76 1.32
C THR A 130 -7.65 -5.74 -0.20
N ILE A 131 -7.84 -6.91 -0.83
CA ILE A 131 -8.07 -7.04 -2.27
C ILE A 131 -9.38 -6.34 -2.67
N ARG A 132 -10.46 -6.57 -1.93
CA ARG A 132 -11.78 -5.97 -2.17
C ARG A 132 -11.74 -4.44 -2.13
N LEU A 133 -10.86 -3.87 -1.31
CA LEU A 133 -10.66 -2.42 -1.19
C LEU A 133 -9.65 -1.84 -2.19
N ASN A 134 -9.11 -2.67 -3.09
CA ASN A 134 -8.09 -2.26 -4.07
C ASN A 134 -6.88 -1.56 -3.41
N ALA A 135 -6.46 -2.05 -2.25
CA ALA A 135 -5.32 -1.48 -1.55
C ALA A 135 -4.02 -1.69 -2.34
N ALA A 136 -3.17 -0.67 -2.32
CA ALA A 136 -1.84 -0.71 -2.92
C ALA A 136 -0.83 -1.42 -2.01
N ALA A 137 -1.02 -1.38 -0.68
CA ALA A 137 -0.23 -2.16 0.27
C ALA A 137 -1.00 -2.42 1.57
N MET A 138 -0.53 -3.40 2.34
CA MET A 138 -0.95 -3.65 3.72
C MET A 138 0.13 -3.12 4.67
N ALA A 139 -0.27 -2.58 5.81
CA ALA A 139 0.65 -2.00 6.77
C ALA A 139 0.40 -2.56 8.17
N ALA A 140 1.48 -2.94 8.87
CA ALA A 140 1.43 -3.42 10.24
C ALA A 140 2.59 -2.86 11.06
N GLN A 141 2.39 -2.72 12.37
CA GLN A 141 3.46 -2.36 13.28
C GLN A 141 4.39 -3.56 13.52
N VAL A 142 5.67 -3.26 13.73
CA VAL A 142 6.64 -4.11 14.40
C VAL A 142 7.13 -3.37 15.64
N TYR A 143 7.30 -4.09 16.75
CA TYR A 143 7.66 -3.52 18.04
C TYR A 143 8.93 -4.20 18.57
N ILE A 144 10.08 -3.83 18.02
CA ILE A 144 11.36 -4.36 18.47
C ILE A 144 11.68 -3.82 19.88
N GLY A 145 12.01 -4.71 20.80
CA GLY A 145 12.29 -4.43 22.21
C GLY A 145 11.07 -4.38 23.13
N ALA A 146 9.85 -4.52 22.61
CA ALA A 146 8.62 -4.45 23.41
C ALA A 146 8.15 -5.82 23.92
N GLU A 147 7.18 -5.82 24.85
CA GLU A 147 6.65 -7.04 25.48
C GLU A 147 6.14 -8.07 24.46
N PHE A 148 5.43 -7.62 23.41
CA PHE A 148 4.87 -8.48 22.37
C PHE A 148 5.66 -8.45 21.05
N GLU A 149 6.98 -8.21 21.09
CA GLU A 149 7.85 -8.17 19.90
C GLU A 149 7.61 -9.37 18.97
N HIS A 150 7.70 -10.60 19.50
CA HIS A 150 7.54 -11.84 18.73
C HIS A 150 6.21 -11.88 17.96
N LYS A 151 5.12 -11.45 18.62
CA LYS A 151 3.78 -11.41 18.03
C LYS A 151 3.72 -10.37 16.91
N SER A 152 4.33 -9.20 17.09
CA SER A 152 4.38 -8.15 16.08
C SER A 152 5.13 -8.59 14.82
N ILE A 153 6.27 -9.29 14.98
CA ILE A 153 7.02 -9.87 13.86
C ILE A 153 6.18 -10.95 13.16
N ALA A 154 5.51 -11.82 13.91
CA ALA A 154 4.62 -12.84 13.35
C ALA A 154 3.46 -12.24 12.54
N ASN A 155 2.92 -11.09 12.95
CA ASN A 155 1.90 -10.37 12.17
C ASN A 155 2.44 -9.94 10.80
N VAL A 156 3.65 -9.36 10.75
CA VAL A 156 4.30 -8.96 9.50
C VAL A 156 4.57 -10.17 8.60
N VAL A 157 5.10 -11.27 9.15
CA VAL A 157 5.32 -12.52 8.39
C VAL A 157 4.02 -13.01 7.77
N LYS A 158 2.93 -13.04 8.53
CA LYS A 158 1.61 -13.45 8.02
C LYS A 158 1.11 -12.55 6.89
N LEU A 159 1.33 -11.24 6.97
CA LEU A 159 0.99 -10.30 5.90
C LEU A 159 1.86 -10.49 4.66
N ILE A 160 3.14 -10.79 4.81
CA ILE A 160 4.03 -11.13 3.68
C ILE A 160 3.56 -12.41 2.99
N ASP A 161 3.26 -13.48 3.75
CA ASP A 161 2.83 -14.76 3.22
C ASP A 161 1.51 -14.66 2.44
N THR A 162 0.58 -13.84 2.92
CA THR A 162 -0.71 -13.61 2.26
C THR A 162 -0.59 -12.62 1.11
N GLY A 163 0.13 -11.51 1.29
CA GLY A 163 0.33 -10.48 0.28
C GLY A 163 1.09 -10.99 -0.95
N THR A 164 2.13 -11.80 -0.76
CA THR A 164 2.91 -12.39 -1.86
C THR A 164 2.06 -13.24 -2.79
N ARG A 165 1.06 -13.98 -2.26
CA ARG A 165 0.12 -14.78 -3.07
C ARG A 165 -0.70 -13.96 -4.06
N TYR A 166 -0.91 -12.67 -3.79
CA TYR A 166 -1.76 -11.78 -4.59
C TYR A 166 -1.01 -10.54 -5.13
N GLY A 167 0.31 -10.52 -5.01
CA GLY A 167 1.15 -9.40 -5.44
C GLY A 167 0.89 -8.10 -4.67
N ILE A 168 0.50 -8.17 -3.40
CA ILE A 168 0.23 -7.00 -2.54
C ILE A 168 1.44 -6.77 -1.60
N PRO A 169 2.14 -5.62 -1.71
CA PRO A 169 3.23 -5.24 -0.82
C PRO A 169 2.81 -5.17 0.66
N THR A 170 3.76 -5.45 1.55
CA THR A 170 3.63 -5.26 3.00
C THR A 170 4.59 -4.17 3.48
N LEU A 171 4.06 -3.17 4.18
CA LEU A 171 4.79 -2.10 4.86
C LEU A 171 4.89 -2.43 6.35
N ALA A 172 6.09 -2.76 6.83
CA ALA A 172 6.37 -2.88 8.26
C ALA A 172 6.74 -1.51 8.81
N MET A 173 6.07 -1.09 9.88
CA MET A 173 6.33 0.19 10.55
C MET A 173 6.89 -0.07 11.94
N ASP A 174 8.10 0.43 12.18
CA ASP A 174 8.72 0.31 13.48
C ASP A 174 8.25 1.43 14.41
N LEU A 175 7.77 1.06 15.58
CA LEU A 175 7.57 2.00 16.68
C LEU A 175 8.52 1.60 17.81
N CYS A 176 9.66 2.28 17.88
CA CYS A 176 10.59 2.10 18.98
C CYS A 176 9.90 2.45 20.31
N SER A 177 9.66 1.45 21.14
CA SER A 177 9.57 1.66 22.58
C SER A 177 10.99 1.90 23.07
N ASN A 178 11.47 3.14 23.04
CA ASN A 178 12.64 3.47 23.85
C ASN A 178 12.24 3.28 25.30
N SER A 179 12.70 2.19 25.90
CA SER A 179 12.80 2.03 27.35
C SER A 179 13.71 3.15 27.86
N ALA A 180 13.10 4.25 28.31
CA ALA A 180 13.73 5.19 29.24
C ALA A 180 13.50 4.69 30.67
#